data_AF-A0A497FD89-F1
#
_entry.id   AF-A0A497FD89-F1
#
_cell.length_a   1.000
_cell.length_b   1.000
_cell.length_c   1.000
_cell.angle_alpha   90.00
_cell.angle_beta   90.00
_cell.angle_gamma   90.00
#
_symmetry.space_group_name_H-M   'P 1'
#
loop_
_entity.id
_entity.type
_entity.pdbx_description
1 polymer ?
#
loop_
_entity_poly.entity_id
_entity_poly.type
_entity_poly.pdbx_seq_one_letter_code
_entity_poly.pdbx_strand_id
1 'polypeptide(L)'
;MRAPCEYISRLVIPAIRALVAAYLVKEYKLSQVEIAKKLEVTQPAISYYLHSKRGKQALELLKSDERVMKLVKELAEHLRSNERSSTFQKFICEICVYIRSSDDLFSEIMSLMDRRMSR
;
A
#
# COMPACT_ATOMS: atom_id res chain seq x y z
N MET A 1 17.89 -14.84 -7.09
CA MET A 1 16.68 -14.13 -7.56
C MET A 1 15.53 -14.46 -6.62
N ARG A 2 14.76 -13.47 -6.19
CA ARG A 2 13.49 -13.69 -5.47
C ARG A 2 12.34 -13.66 -6.48
N ALA A 3 11.22 -14.32 -6.18
CA ALA A 3 10.04 -14.22 -7.02
C ALA A 3 9.46 -12.78 -6.96
N PRO A 4 8.89 -12.24 -8.04
CA PRO A 4 8.27 -10.90 -8.04
C PRO A 4 7.30 -10.67 -6.88
N CYS A 5 6.50 -11.68 -6.53
CA CYS A 5 5.55 -11.62 -5.43
C CYS A 5 6.20 -11.45 -4.04
N GLU A 6 7.46 -11.89 -3.85
CA GLU A 6 8.22 -11.61 -2.63
C GLU A 6 8.58 -10.12 -2.51
N TYR A 7 8.90 -9.47 -3.63
CA TYR A 7 9.14 -8.02 -3.65
C TYR A 7 7.87 -7.25 -3.31
N ILE A 8 6.77 -7.59 -3.98
CA ILE A 8 5.45 -6.99 -3.79
C ILE A 8 4.98 -7.15 -2.33
N SER A 9 5.05 -8.36 -1.77
CA SER A 9 4.56 -8.62 -0.41
C SER A 9 5.34 -7.90 0.68
N ARG A 10 6.66 -7.70 0.51
CA ARG A 10 7.52 -7.05 1.51
C ARG A 10 7.61 -5.53 1.38
N LEU A 11 7.37 -4.98 0.18
CA LEU A 11 7.51 -3.53 -0.08
C LEU A 11 6.17 -2.88 -0.44
N VAL A 12 5.47 -3.42 -1.43
CA VAL A 12 4.29 -2.79 -2.02
C VAL A 12 3.07 -2.93 -1.11
N ILE A 13 2.73 -4.14 -0.67
CA ILE A 13 1.52 -4.35 0.16
C ILE A 13 1.55 -3.50 1.45
N PRO A 14 2.66 -3.44 2.22
CA PRO A 14 2.72 -2.57 3.39
C PRO A 14 2.62 -1.08 3.04
N ALA A 15 3.22 -0.64 1.93
CA ALA A 15 3.16 0.74 1.49
C ALA A 15 1.75 1.15 1.05
N ILE A 16 1.05 0.29 0.29
CA ILE A 16 -0.35 0.53 -0.09
C ILE A 16 -1.25 0.62 1.14
N ARG A 17 -1.11 -0.28 2.12
CA ARG A 17 -1.88 -0.19 3.38
C ARG A 17 -1.64 1.13 4.10
N ALA A 18 -0.40 1.63 4.12
CA ALA A 18 -0.08 2.91 4.73
C ALA A 18 -0.65 4.10 3.95
N LEU A 19 -0.59 4.08 2.62
CA LEU A 19 -1.20 5.12 1.78
C LEU A 19 -2.71 5.19 1.96
N VAL A 20 -3.38 4.03 1.95
CA VAL A 20 -4.84 3.94 2.18
C VAL A 20 -5.19 4.45 3.57
N ALA A 21 -4.49 4.00 4.62
CA ALA A 21 -4.73 4.47 5.99
C ALA A 21 -4.52 5.99 6.11
N ALA A 22 -3.44 6.52 5.55
CA ALA A 22 -3.16 7.96 5.56
C ALA A 22 -4.25 8.76 4.83
N TYR A 23 -4.74 8.26 3.70
CA TYR A 23 -5.83 8.88 2.96
C TYR A 23 -7.14 8.87 3.74
N LEU A 24 -7.52 7.73 4.33
CA LEU A 24 -8.72 7.58 5.15
C LEU A 24 -8.73 8.52 6.37
N VAL A 25 -7.57 8.72 7.02
CA VAL A 25 -7.44 9.70 8.11
C VAL A 25 -7.56 11.12 7.57
N LYS A 26 -6.83 11.45 6.50
CA LYS A 26 -6.70 12.83 6.03
C LYS A 26 -8.01 13.36 5.44
N GLU A 27 -8.61 12.59 4.54
CA GLU A 27 -9.76 13.03 3.74
C GLU A 27 -11.10 12.69 4.41
N TYR A 28 -11.18 11.58 5.14
CA TYR A 28 -12.44 11.13 5.75
C TYR A 28 -12.48 11.18 7.28
N LYS A 29 -11.38 11.61 7.92
CA LYS A 29 -11.27 11.77 9.39
C LYS A 29 -11.64 10.51 10.19
N LEU A 30 -11.49 9.33 9.59
CA LEU A 30 -11.76 8.07 10.28
C LEU A 30 -10.73 7.85 11.40
N SER A 31 -11.19 7.29 12.52
CA SER A 31 -10.30 6.89 13.61
C SER A 31 -9.45 5.68 13.22
N GLN A 32 -8.31 5.50 13.90
CA GLN A 32 -7.45 4.34 13.67
C GLN A 32 -8.18 3.00 13.91
N VAL A 33 -9.15 2.98 14.83
CA VAL A 33 -9.97 1.80 15.15
C VAL A 33 -10.91 1.46 13.99
N GLU A 34 -11.56 2.46 13.39
CA GLU A 34 -12.44 2.24 12.23
C GLU A 34 -11.65 1.75 11.00
N ILE A 35 -10.49 2.36 10.77
CA ILE A 35 -9.60 1.96 9.67
C ILE A 35 -9.09 0.54 9.88
N ALA A 36 -8.71 0.17 11.11
CA ALA A 36 -8.25 -1.18 11.45
C ALA A 36 -9.32 -2.23 11.12
N LYS A 37 -10.60 -1.95 11.47
CA LYS A 37 -11.74 -2.82 11.12
C LYS A 37 -11.92 -2.95 9.61
N LYS A 38 -11.85 -1.83 8.87
CA LYS A 38 -12.03 -1.81 7.40
C LYS A 38 -10.91 -2.52 6.66
N LEU A 39 -9.68 -2.44 7.15
CA LEU A 39 -8.50 -3.08 6.56
C LEU A 39 -8.22 -4.49 7.10
N GLU A 40 -9.05 -4.99 8.03
CA GLU A 40 -8.88 -6.28 8.71
C GLU A 40 -7.48 -6.46 9.34
N VAL A 41 -6.99 -5.40 9.98
CA VAL A 41 -5.71 -5.39 10.71
C VAL A 41 -5.91 -4.88 12.13
N THR A 42 -4.86 -4.94 12.95
CA THR A 42 -4.91 -4.42 14.32
C THR A 42 -4.76 -2.88 14.34
N GLN A 43 -5.37 -2.20 15.31
CA GLN A 43 -5.19 -0.76 15.48
C GLN A 43 -3.71 -0.35 15.70
N PRO A 44 -2.88 -1.12 16.44
CA PRO A 44 -1.43 -0.90 16.45
C PRO A 44 -0.77 -0.96 15.08
N ALA A 45 -1.25 -1.82 14.15
CA ALA A 45 -0.73 -1.83 12.77
C ALA A 45 -1.07 -0.53 12.04
N ILE A 46 -2.26 0.04 12.23
CA ILE A 46 -2.63 1.35 11.66
C ILE A 46 -1.77 2.47 12.25
N SER A 47 -1.62 2.53 13.57
CA SER A 47 -0.70 3.47 14.22
C SER A 47 0.71 3.36 13.63
N TYR A 48 1.19 2.12 13.48
CA TYR A 48 2.48 1.86 12.85
C TYR A 48 2.53 2.33 11.40
N TYR A 49 1.49 2.13 10.58
CA TYR A 49 1.46 2.62 9.20
C TYR A 49 1.53 4.15 9.11
N LEU A 50 0.85 4.85 10.02
CA LEU A 50 0.79 6.31 10.03
C LEU A 50 2.08 6.96 10.56
N HIS A 51 2.78 6.28 11.47
CA HIS A 51 3.95 6.85 12.16
C HIS A 51 5.29 6.23 11.77
N SER A 52 5.31 5.03 11.19
CA SER A 52 6.55 4.31 10.89
C SER A 52 7.07 4.57 9.48
N LYS A 53 8.39 4.53 9.35
CA LYS A 53 9.15 4.64 8.09
C LYS A 53 9.36 3.28 7.39
N ARG A 54 8.70 2.19 7.82
CA ARG A 54 8.85 0.89 7.14
C ARG A 54 8.31 1.01 5.72
N GLY A 55 9.18 0.78 4.74
CA GLY A 55 8.78 0.98 3.35
C GLY A 55 8.89 2.42 2.87
N LYS A 56 9.43 3.38 3.63
CA LYS A 56 9.41 4.81 3.25
C LYS A 56 9.77 5.06 1.78
N GLN A 57 10.84 4.44 1.28
CA GLN A 57 11.21 4.57 -0.13
C GLN A 57 10.16 4.02 -1.09
N ALA A 58 9.61 2.83 -0.83
CA ALA A 58 8.53 2.24 -1.64
C ALA A 58 7.23 3.06 -1.49
N LEU A 59 6.97 3.63 -0.32
CA LEU A 59 5.82 4.50 -0.09
C LEU A 59 5.93 5.78 -0.89
N GLU A 60 7.08 6.47 -0.86
CA GLU A 60 7.28 7.68 -1.66
C GLU A 60 7.23 7.37 -3.16
N LEU A 61 7.84 6.27 -3.61
CA LEU A 61 7.79 5.82 -5.00
C LEU A 61 6.36 5.56 -5.48
N LEU A 62 5.58 4.79 -4.71
CA LEU A 62 4.19 4.50 -5.05
C LEU A 62 3.29 5.74 -4.95
N LYS A 63 3.65 6.70 -4.08
CA LYS A 63 2.93 7.96 -3.93
C LYS A 63 3.17 8.92 -5.10
N SER A 64 4.33 8.86 -5.75
CA SER A 64 4.63 9.65 -6.95
C SER A 64 4.00 9.09 -8.22
N ASP A 65 3.59 7.82 -8.25
CA ASP A 65 2.91 7.23 -9.40
C ASP A 65 1.41 7.57 -9.41
N GLU A 66 0.96 8.27 -10.45
CA GLU A 66 -0.42 8.75 -10.56
C GLU A 66 -1.45 7.62 -10.63
N ARG A 67 -1.13 6.51 -11.30
CA ARG A 67 -2.06 5.39 -11.48
C ARG A 67 -2.19 4.57 -10.20
N VAL A 68 -1.10 4.36 -9.47
CA VAL A 68 -1.14 3.77 -8.13
C VAL A 68 -1.98 4.64 -7.20
N MET A 69 -1.74 5.96 -7.19
CA MET A 69 -2.50 6.85 -6.32
C MET A 69 -3.98 6.93 -6.70
N LYS A 70 -4.34 6.79 -7.98
CA LYS A 70 -5.74 6.65 -8.41
C LYS A 70 -6.38 5.40 -7.80
N LEU A 71 -5.74 4.24 -7.93
CA LEU A 71 -6.24 2.97 -7.36
C LEU A 71 -6.33 3.00 -5.83
N VAL A 72 -5.38 3.65 -5.16
CA VAL A 72 -5.40 3.85 -3.70
C VAL A 72 -6.61 4.68 -3.27
N LYS A 73 -6.94 5.74 -4.00
CA LYS A 73 -8.09 6.61 -3.71
C LYS A 73 -9.41 5.89 -3.91
N GLU A 74 -9.55 5.19 -5.02
CA GLU A 74 -10.72 4.35 -5.33
C GLU A 74 -10.92 3.30 -4.22
N LEU A 75 -9.86 2.58 -3.84
CA LEU A 75 -9.92 1.63 -2.73
C LEU A 75 -10.37 2.30 -1.42
N ALA A 76 -9.83 3.48 -1.09
CA ALA A 76 -10.24 4.20 0.11
C ALA A 76 -11.71 4.64 0.07
N GLU A 77 -12.22 5.03 -1.09
CA GLU A 77 -13.64 5.34 -1.32
C GLU A 77 -14.53 4.11 -1.11
N HIS A 78 -14.15 2.96 -1.68
CA HIS A 78 -14.88 1.70 -1.49
C HIS A 78 -14.85 1.22 -0.02
N LEU A 79 -13.72 1.36 0.66
CA LEU A 79 -13.61 1.02 2.08
C LEU A 79 -14.48 1.95 2.93
N ARG A 80 -14.60 3.24 2.55
CA ARG A 80 -15.51 4.18 3.22
C ARG A 80 -16.97 3.76 3.07
N SER A 81 -17.40 3.36 1.87
CA SER A 81 -18.79 2.94 1.57
C SER A 81 -19.16 1.57 2.15
N ASN A 82 -18.25 0.90 2.88
CA ASN A 82 -18.48 -0.39 3.55
C ASN A 82 -18.67 -1.57 2.58
N GLU A 83 -18.07 -1.48 1.39
CA GLU A 83 -17.96 -2.65 0.51
C GLU A 83 -17.00 -3.69 1.12
N ARG A 84 -17.39 -4.97 1.03
CA ARG A 84 -16.80 -6.11 1.75
C ARG A 84 -15.27 -6.22 1.56
N SER A 85 -14.60 -6.89 2.49
CA SER A 85 -13.13 -7.08 2.52
C SER A 85 -12.50 -7.67 1.25
N SER A 86 -13.27 -8.39 0.42
CA SER A 86 -12.86 -8.84 -0.91
C SER A 86 -12.40 -7.70 -1.83
N THR A 87 -12.84 -6.46 -1.59
CA THR A 87 -12.46 -5.29 -2.39
C THR A 87 -10.97 -4.97 -2.21
N PHE A 88 -10.44 -5.01 -0.98
CA PHE A 88 -9.02 -4.74 -0.74
C PHE A 88 -8.09 -5.69 -1.51
N GLN A 89 -8.42 -6.99 -1.52
CA GLN A 89 -7.63 -8.00 -2.22
C GLN A 89 -7.60 -7.76 -3.74
N LYS A 90 -8.74 -7.38 -4.34
CA LYS A 90 -8.83 -7.06 -5.77
C LYS A 90 -7.94 -5.87 -6.14
N PHE A 91 -8.02 -4.79 -5.38
CA PHE A 91 -7.18 -3.61 -5.61
C PHE A 91 -5.69 -3.90 -5.45
N ILE A 92 -5.30 -4.71 -4.47
CA ILE A 92 -3.90 -5.13 -4.33
C ILE A 92 -3.42 -5.91 -5.56
N CYS A 93 -4.25 -6.84 -6.07
CA CYS A 93 -3.92 -7.58 -7.29
C CYS A 93 -3.81 -6.65 -8.50
N GLU A 94 -4.71 -5.68 -8.65
CA GLU A 94 -4.69 -4.72 -9.75
C GLU A 94 -3.45 -3.82 -9.72
N ILE A 95 -3.11 -3.27 -8.54
CA ILE A 95 -1.88 -2.50 -8.35
C ILE A 95 -0.65 -3.37 -8.65
N CYS A 96 -0.64 -4.64 -8.21
CA CYS A 96 0.44 -5.59 -8.49
C CYS A 96 0.58 -5.88 -9.99
N VAL A 97 -0.52 -6.04 -10.72
CA VAL A 97 -0.50 -6.21 -12.18
C VAL A 97 0.06 -4.96 -12.85
N TYR A 98 -0.44 -3.78 -12.49
CA TYR A 98 0.05 -2.52 -13.03
C TYR A 98 1.56 -2.35 -12.82
N ILE A 99 2.03 -2.53 -11.58
CA ILE A 99 3.44 -2.43 -11.23
C ILE A 99 4.26 -3.38 -12.11
N ARG A 100 3.86 -4.65 -12.25
CA ARG A 100 4.60 -5.64 -13.05
C ARG A 100 4.54 -5.38 -14.56
N SER A 101 3.59 -4.60 -15.03
CA SER A 101 3.49 -4.20 -16.44
C SER A 101 4.25 -2.91 -16.75
N SER A 102 4.75 -2.20 -15.73
CA SER A 102 5.60 -1.02 -15.88
C SER A 102 7.05 -1.41 -15.60
N ASP A 103 7.87 -1.47 -16.64
CA ASP A 103 9.28 -1.87 -16.52
C ASP A 103 10.06 -0.95 -15.58
N ASP A 104 9.87 0.37 -15.70
CA ASP A 104 10.52 1.37 -14.86
C ASP A 104 10.14 1.21 -13.38
N LEU A 105 8.84 1.24 -13.07
CA LEU A 105 8.35 1.15 -11.69
C LEU A 105 8.71 -0.19 -11.03
N PHE A 106 8.63 -1.29 -11.78
CA PHE A 106 9.02 -2.61 -11.27
C PHE A 106 10.52 -2.68 -10.98
N SER A 107 11.36 -2.15 -11.87
CA SER A 107 12.81 -2.12 -11.68
C SER A 107 13.21 -1.30 -10.45
N GLU A 108 12.56 -0.15 -10.24
CA GLU A 108 12.78 0.69 -9.07
C GLU A 108 12.42 -0.04 -7.78
N ILE A 109 11.24 -0.68 -7.73
CA ILE A 109 10.80 -1.48 -6.57
C ILE A 109 11.80 -2.61 -6.25
N MET A 110 12.31 -3.31 -7.28
CA MET A 110 13.30 -4.36 -7.07
C MET A 110 14.59 -3.79 -6.47
N SER A 111 15.07 -2.65 -6.98
CA SER A 111 16.30 -2.01 -6.49
C SER A 111 16.22 -1.56 -5.02
N LEU A 112 15.02 -1.20 -4.53
CA LEU A 112 14.81 -0.81 -3.14
C LEU A 112 15.03 -1.96 -2.16
N MET A 113 14.80 -3.20 -2.59
CA MET A 113 15.00 -4.37 -1.74
C MET A 113 16.49 -4.70 -1.59
N ASP A 114 17.26 -4.57 -2.66
CA ASP A 114 18.69 -4.90 -2.66
C ASP A 114 19.49 -3.92 -1.79
N ARG A 115 19.11 -2.63 -1.81
CA ARG A 115 19.69 -1.59 -0.94
C ARG A 115 19.43 -1.80 0.56
N ARG A 116 18.42 -2.60 0.93
CA ARG A 116 18.13 -2.95 2.33
C ARG A 116 18.96 -4.10 2.87
N MET A 117 19.55 -4.93 2.01
CA MET A 117 20.39 -6.05 2.43
C MET A 117 21.86 -5.65 2.61
N SER A 118 22.22 -4.43 2.18
CA SER A 118 23.56 -3.85 2.30
C SER A 118 23.76 -3.04 3.60
N ARG A 119 22.80 -3.10 4.53
CA ARG A 119 22.84 -2.50 5.86
C ARG A 119 22.50 -3.57 6.89
#